data_AF-A0A952JZK0-F1
#
_entry.id   AF-A0A952JZK0-F1
#
_cell.length_a   1.000
_cell.length_b   1.000
_cell.length_c   1.000
_cell.angle_alpha   90.00
_cell.angle_beta   90.00
_cell.angle_gamma   90.00
#
_symmetry.space_group_name_H-M   'P 1'
#
loop_
_entity.id
_entity.type
_entity.pdbx_description
1 polymer ?
#
loop_
_entity_poly.entity_id
_entity_poly.type
_entity_poly.pdbx_seq_one_letter_code
_entity_poly.pdbx_strand_id
1 'polypeptide(L)' 'MTSTASQPIINTDLVLLDVDAGGDKQTVIGRLVNRLADAGRTHDSDGLIAAAMAREEQSATGLPGG' A
#
# COMPACT_ATOMS: atom_id res chain seq x y z
N MET A 1 -2.58 32.22 10.29
CA MET A 1 -1.70 31.60 9.30
C MET A 1 -1.73 30.10 9.52
N THR A 2 -2.54 29.38 8.76
CA THR A 2 -2.59 27.92 8.86
C THR A 2 -1.50 27.38 7.96
N SER A 3 -0.39 26.90 8.55
CA SER A 3 0.60 26.15 7.79
C SER A 3 -0.10 24.89 7.28
N THR A 4 -0.27 24.76 5.97
CA THR A 4 -0.60 23.48 5.34
C THR A 4 0.64 22.60 5.43
N ALA A 5 0.92 22.08 6.62
CA ALA A 5 1.95 21.06 6.77
C ALA A 5 1.52 19.87 5.90
N SER A 6 2.28 19.61 4.83
CA SER A 6 2.04 18.46 3.96
C SER A 6 2.08 17.20 4.83
N GLN A 7 1.03 16.39 4.77
CA GLN A 7 0.96 15.18 5.56
C GLN A 7 2.13 14.26 5.17
N PRO A 8 2.87 13.68 6.12
CA PRO A 8 3.95 12.75 5.82
C PRO A 8 3.48 11.63 4.89
N ILE A 9 4.35 11.21 3.96
CA ILE A 9 4.07 10.09 3.04
C ILE A 9 3.84 8.80 3.84
N ILE A 10 4.62 8.59 4.90
CA ILE A 10 4.47 7.46 5.84
C ILE A 10 4.06 8.03 7.21
N ASN A 11 3.05 7.40 7.83
CA ASN A 11 2.66 7.63 9.21
C ASN A 11 2.27 6.28 9.86
N THR A 12 2.03 6.27 11.16
CA THR A 12 1.69 5.04 11.91
C THR A 12 0.40 4.38 11.42
N ASP A 13 -0.51 5.14 10.83
CA ASP A 13 -1.74 4.61 10.24
C ASP A 13 -1.48 3.88 8.91
N LEU A 14 -0.25 3.83 8.41
CA LEU A 14 0.09 3.10 7.19
C LEU A 14 1.00 1.89 7.46
N VAL A 15 1.32 1.63 8.72
CA VAL A 15 2.25 0.55 9.13
C VAL A 15 1.46 -0.64 9.66
N LEU A 16 1.82 -1.84 9.19
CA LEU A 16 1.30 -3.11 9.66
C LEU A 16 2.46 -3.93 10.24
N LEU A 17 2.39 -4.28 11.52
CA LEU A 17 3.39 -5.09 12.21
C LEU A 17 2.77 -6.41 12.67
N ASP A 18 3.53 -7.49 12.54
CA ASP A 18 3.14 -8.82 13.02
C ASP A 18 1.77 -9.30 12.49
N VAL A 19 1.46 -8.96 11.24
CA VAL A 19 0.23 -9.40 10.57
C VAL A 19 0.51 -10.48 9.53
N ASP A 20 -0.42 -11.41 9.38
CA ASP A 20 -0.44 -12.31 8.23
C ASP A 20 -0.85 -11.53 6.97
N ALA A 21 0.12 -11.17 6.14
CA ALA A 21 -0.12 -10.40 4.91
C ALA A 21 -0.69 -11.25 3.76
N GLY A 22 -0.81 -12.57 3.92
CA GLY A 22 -1.22 -13.51 2.89
C GLY A 22 -0.05 -14.20 2.18
N GLY A 23 -0.36 -15.26 1.45
CA GLY A 23 0.64 -16.14 0.82
C GLY A 23 1.05 -15.77 -0.61
N ASP A 24 0.39 -14.78 -1.21
CA ASP A 24 0.67 -14.33 -2.58
C ASP A 24 0.65 -12.80 -2.69
N LYS A 25 1.27 -12.29 -3.76
CA LYS A 25 1.42 -10.85 -4.01
C LYS A 25 0.07 -10.14 -4.14
N GLN A 26 -0.95 -10.79 -4.70
CA GLN A 26 -2.29 -10.22 -4.85
C GLN A 26 -2.92 -9.94 -3.49
N THR A 27 -2.83 -10.89 -2.56
CA THR A 27 -3.38 -10.76 -1.21
C THR A 27 -2.65 -9.67 -0.42
N VAL A 28 -1.31 -9.63 -0.53
CA VAL A 28 -0.50 -8.59 0.12
C VAL A 28 -0.84 -7.20 -0.43
N ILE A 29 -0.88 -7.03 -1.76
CA ILE A 29 -1.21 -5.76 -2.41
C ILE A 29 -2.62 -5.31 -2.02
N GLY A 30 -3.60 -6.21 -2.08
CA GLY A 30 -4.98 -5.90 -1.68
C GLY A 30 -5.06 -5.41 -0.24
N ARG A 31 -4.32 -6.04 0.68
CA ARG A 31 -4.25 -5.62 2.09
C ARG A 31 -3.65 -4.23 2.26
N LEU A 32 -2.55 -3.94 1.56
CA LEU A 32 -1.89 -2.63 1.60
C LEU A 32 -2.79 -1.52 1.05
N VAL A 33 -3.49 -1.80 -0.06
CA VAL A 33 -4.44 -0.85 -0.66
C VAL A 33 -5.64 -0.60 0.26
N ASN A 34 -6.20 -1.64 0.88
CA ASN A 34 -7.27 -1.47 1.87
C ASN A 34 -6.81 -0.60 3.04
N ARG A 35 -5.56 -0.78 3.53
CA ARG A 35 -5.02 0.08 4.59
C ARG A 35 -4.94 1.55 4.17
N LEU A 36 -4.56 1.82 2.91
CA LEU A 36 -4.55 3.17 2.36
C LEU A 36 -5.96 3.76 2.26
N ALA A 37 -6.96 2.97 1.85
CA ALA A 37 -8.35 3.39 1.78
C ALA A 37 -8.90 3.72 3.18
N ASP A 38 -8.65 2.85 4.17
CA ASP A 38 -9.05 3.07 5.57
C ASP A 38 -8.42 4.33 6.16
N ALA A 39 -7.20 4.68 5.72
CA ALA A 39 -6.51 5.91 6.11
C ALA A 39 -6.90 7.14 5.27
N GLY A 40 -7.89 7.01 4.36
CA GLY A 40 -8.35 8.09 3.48
C GLY A 40 -7.35 8.52 2.41
N ARG A 41 -6.36 7.69 2.08
CA ARG A 41 -5.30 7.99 1.11
C ARG A 41 -5.64 7.63 -0.33
N THR A 42 -6.64 6.78 -0.54
CA THR A 42 -7.21 6.49 -1.87
C THR A 42 -8.73 6.40 -1.79
N HIS A 43 -9.38 6.78 -2.88
CA HIS A 43 -10.83 6.58 -3.10
C HIS A 43 -11.08 5.59 -4.25
N ASP A 44 -10.00 5.06 -4.86
CA ASP A 44 -10.01 4.12 -5.97
C ASP A 44 -9.06 2.96 -5.62
N SER A 45 -9.54 2.06 -4.77
CA SER A 45 -8.77 0.88 -4.36
C SER A 45 -8.55 -0.07 -5.54
N ASP A 46 -9.58 -0.29 -6.37
CA ASP A 46 -9.50 -1.22 -7.49
C ASP A 46 -8.49 -0.76 -8.55
N GLY A 47 -8.50 0.54 -8.89
CA GLY A 47 -7.51 1.13 -9.79
C GLY A 47 -6.09 1.05 -9.24
N LEU A 48 -5.92 1.26 -7.93
CA LEU A 48 -4.61 1.17 -7.29
C LEU A 48 -4.07 -0.27 -7.26
N ILE A 49 -4.93 -1.26 -6.99
CA ILE A 49 -4.59 -2.69 -7.07
C ILE A 49 -4.16 -3.03 -8.50
N ALA A 50 -4.95 -2.64 -9.50
CA ALA A 50 -4.64 -2.90 -10.91
C ALA A 50 -3.28 -2.30 -11.32
N ALA A 51 -3.00 -1.07 -10.92
CA ALA A 51 -1.73 -0.40 -11.20
C ALA A 51 -0.54 -1.10 -10.53
N ALA A 52 -0.69 -1.49 -9.26
CA ALA A 52 0.35 -2.22 -8.52
C ALA A 52 0.62 -3.60 -9.15
N MET A 53 -0.42 -4.33 -9.51
CA MET A 53 -0.31 -5.62 -10.18
C MET A 53 0.39 -5.51 -11.54
N ALA A 54 0.01 -4.53 -12.36
CA ALA A 54 0.67 -4.28 -13.64
C ALA A 54 2.17 -3.99 -13.47
N ARG A 55 2.57 -3.31 -12.38
CA ARG A 55 3.98 -3.05 -12.07
C ARG A 55 4.72 -4.32 -11.62
N GLU A 56 4.09 -5.18 -10.82
CA GLU A 56 4.67 -6.45 -10.38
C GLU A 56 4.90 -7.43 -11.53
N GLU A 57 4.01 -7.43 -12.52
CA GLU A 57 4.12 -8.31 -13.69
C GLU A 57 5.31 -7.95 -14.59
N GLN A 58 5.69 -6.68 -14.65
CA GLN A 58 6.82 -6.22 -15.47
C GLN A 58 8.17 -6.71 -14.94
N SER A 59 8.32 -6.73 -13.62
CA SER A 59 9.52 -7.18 -12.94
C SER A 59 9.18 -7.35 -11.46
N ALA A 60 9.34 -8.57 -10.94
CA ALA A 60 9.10 -8.87 -9.55
C ALA A 60 9.86 -7.88 -8.67
N THR A 61 9.14 -7.14 -7.82
CA THR A 61 9.75 -6.09 -6.99
C THR A 61 10.39 -6.64 -5.72
N GLY A 62 10.26 -7.94 -5.47
CA GLY A 62 10.87 -8.63 -4.33
C GLY A 62 12.39 -8.50 -4.36
N LEU A 63 12.93 -7.67 -3.47
CA LEU A 63 14.35 -7.60 -3.19
C LEU A 63 14.73 -8.72 -2.20
N PRO A 64 15.89 -9.36 -2.37
CA PRO A 64 16.36 -10.35 -1.41
C PRO A 64 16.63 -9.69 -0.06
N GLY A 65 16.26 -10.36 1.03
CA GLY A 65 16.52 -9.90 2.40
C GLY A 65 15.28 -9.78 3.29
N GLY A 66 14.08 -9.75 2.70
CA GLY A 66 12.85 -9.40 3.42
C GLY A 66 12.75 -7.90 3.64
#